data_AF-Q19ME5-F1
#
_entry.id   AF-Q19ME5-F1
#
_cell.length_a   1.000
_cell.length_b   1.000
_cell.length_c   1.000
_cell.angle_alpha   90.00
_cell.angle_beta   90.00
_cell.angle_gamma   90.00
#
_symmetry.space_group_name_H-M   'P 1'
#
loop_
_entity.id
_entity.type
_entity.pdbx_description
1 polymer ?
#
loop_
_entity_poly.entity_id
_entity_poly.type
_entity_poly.pdbx_seq_one_letter_code
_entity_poly.pdbx_strand_id
1 'polypeptide(L)' 'MEKEIMTVTQVAEYLQLSEVSTYKLVQEGKIPAFKIGRHW' A
#
# COMPACT_ATOMS: atom_id res chain seq x y z
N MET A 1 6.15 -18.04 -8.50
CA MET A 1 4.78 -17.49 -8.54
C MET A 1 4.92 -16.00 -8.34
N GLU A 2 4.65 -15.20 -9.37
CA GLU A 2 4.70 -13.75 -9.26
C GLU A 2 3.59 -13.31 -8.30
N LYS A 3 3.97 -12.60 -7.22
CA LYS A 3 3.01 -11.91 -6.37
C LYS A 3 2.66 -10.61 -7.08
N GLU A 4 1.55 -10.60 -7.80
CA GLU A 4 1.07 -9.42 -8.55
C GLU A 4 0.57 -8.29 -7.63
N ILE A 5 0.36 -8.56 -6.34
CA ILE A 5 -0.19 -7.61 -5.38
C ILE A 5 0.69 -7.56 -4.13
N MET A 6 0.97 -6.34 -3.66
CA MET A 6 1.69 -6.05 -2.44
C MET A 6 0.73 -5.57 -1.35
N THR A 7 1.01 -5.92 -0.09
CA THR A 7 0.33 -5.30 1.06
C THR A 7 0.89 -3.90 1.31
N VAL A 8 0.16 -3.04 2.04
CA VAL A 8 0.67 -1.72 2.45
C VAL A 8 2.04 -1.81 3.15
N THR A 9 2.26 -2.80 4.02
CA THR A 9 3.55 -3.00 4.69
C THR A 9 4.67 -3.28 3.68
N GLN A 10 4.42 -4.15 2.70
CA GLN A 10 5.41 -4.46 1.67
C GLN A 10 5.70 -3.26 0.78
N VAL A 11 4.67 -2.46 0.44
CA VAL A 11 4.85 -1.22 -0.32
C VAL A 11 5.65 -0.20 0.48
N ALA A 12 5.38 -0.07 1.78
CA ALA A 12 6.10 0.82 2.68
C ALA A 12 7.58 0.46 2.77
N GLU A 13 7.91 -0.83 2.94
CA GLU A 13 9.28 -1.33 2.92
C GLU A 13 9.97 -1.07 1.58
N TYR A 14 9.29 -1.35 0.47
CA TYR A 14 9.83 -1.17 -0.88
C TYR A 14 10.13 0.29 -1.22
N LEU A 15 9.21 1.20 -0.87
CA LEU A 15 9.37 2.64 -1.11
C LEU A 15 10.17 3.36 -0.01
N GLN A 16 10.59 2.64 1.03
CA GLN A 16 11.26 3.22 2.21
C GLN A 16 10.45 4.33 2.89
N LEU A 17 9.13 4.12 2.98
CA LEU A 17 8.19 5.03 3.62
C LEU A 17 7.66 4.44 4.93
N SER A 18 7.13 5.29 5.79
CA SER A 18 6.32 4.79 6.92
C SER A 18 5.00 4.19 6.41
N GLU A 19 4.45 3.21 7.12
CA GLU A 19 3.12 2.67 6.81
C GLU A 19 2.06 3.79 6.80
N VAL A 20 2.15 4.75 7.73
CA VAL A 20 1.22 5.89 7.81
C VAL A 20 1.29 6.75 6.54
N SER A 21 2.49 7.08 6.05
CA SER A 21 2.65 7.80 4.79
C SER A 21 2.12 6.99 3.61
N THR A 22 2.39 5.69 3.59
CA THR A 22 1.92 4.78 2.54
C THR A 22 0.38 4.71 2.51
N TYR A 23 -0.28 4.60 3.67
CA TYR A 23 -1.74 4.67 3.79
C TYR A 23 -2.30 6.00 3.25
N LYS A 24 -1.65 7.14 3.56
CA LYS A 24 -2.08 8.44 3.02
C LYS A 24 -2.03 8.47 1.50
N LEU A 25 -0.94 7.99 0.91
CA LEU A 25 -0.78 7.94 -0.55
C LEU A 25 -1.81 7.02 -1.22
N VAL A 26 -2.16 5.89 -0.60
CA VAL A 26 -3.24 5.03 -1.08
C VAL A 26 -4.60 5.73 -1.00
N GLN A 27 -4.90 6.39 0.13
CA GLN A 27 -6.16 7.11 0.32
C GLN A 27 -6.31 8.32 -0.62
N GLU A 28 -5.20 8.98 -0.96
CA GLU A 28 -5.13 10.06 -1.95
C GLU A 28 -5.16 9.55 -3.40
N GLY A 29 -5.19 8.22 -3.61
CA GLY A 29 -5.19 7.60 -4.94
C GLY A 29 -3.86 7.74 -5.70
N LYS A 30 -2.77 8.06 -5.00
CA LYS A 30 -1.42 8.16 -5.57
C LYS A 30 -0.78 6.80 -5.80
N ILE A 31 -1.17 5.81 -4.99
CA ILE A 31 -0.78 4.41 -5.16
C ILE A 31 -2.04 3.65 -5.59
N PRO A 32 -2.04 2.97 -6.74
CA PRO A 32 -3.16 2.15 -7.16
C PRO A 32 -3.32 0.97 -6.20
N ALA A 33 -4.47 0.90 -5.53
CA ALA A 33 -4.80 -0.14 -4.57
C ALA A 33 -6.32 -0.36 -4.53
N PHE A 34 -6.73 -1.40 -3.81
CA PHE A 34 -8.14 -1.69 -3.57
C PHE A 34 -8.33 -2.11 -2.12
N LYS A 35 -9.42 -1.64 -1.52
CA LYS A 35 -9.70 -1.85 -0.11
C LYS A 35 -10.31 -3.23 0.13
N ILE A 36 -9.77 -3.98 1.09
CA ILE A 36 -10.36 -5.22 1.60
C ILE A 36 -10.73 -5.02 3.08
N GLY A 37 -12.03 -4.86 3.35
CA GLY A 37 -12.53 -4.61 4.71
C GLY A 37 -12.00 -3.30 5.27
N ARG A 38 -11.14 -3.38 6.29
CA ARG A 38 -10.48 -2.21 6.91
C ARG A 38 -9.08 -1.91 6.36
N HIS A 39 -8.54 -2.80 5.54
CA HIS A 39 -7.21 -2.67 4.97
C HIS A 39 -7.30 -2.01 3.60
N TRP A 40 -6.40 -1.07 3.34
CA TRP A 40 -6.24 -0.39 2.05
C TRP A 40 -5.19 -1.08 1.20
#